data_AF-A0AA52EHP8-F1
#
_entry.id   AF-A0AA52EHP8-F1
#
_cell.length_a   1.000
_cell.length_b   1.000
_cell.length_c   1.000
_cell.angle_alpha   90.00
_cell.angle_beta   90.00
_cell.angle_gamma   90.00
#
_symmetry.space_group_name_H-M   'P 1'
#
loop_
_entity.id
_entity.type
_entity.pdbx_description
1 polymer ?
#
loop_
_entity_poly.entity_id
_entity_poly.type
_entity_poly.pdbx_seq_one_letter_code
_entity_poly.pdbx_strand_id
1 'polypeptide(L)'
;MAHPDEDRDYWYAEQAAYDEMVEEIIEGARDEIIADFQDERLSSYYRANKKLAAPALEYLEKAKAILKVDSTASFVFAFAATEYFIKKVLLEPVVAGFIHDESVDEIIAPIVMQNKNFLNLLFKILEKYGVNLSEEEFGDTGRTLKQEWERQKKIRNSAVHSCNPVSKDDAYLAIELSEYFTTAVFSHLASVLNIST
;
A
#
# COMPACT_ATOMS: atom_id res chain seq x y z
N MET A 1 62.41 27.15 7.59
CA MET A 1 61.32 28.15 7.65
C MET A 1 60.25 27.58 6.74
N ALA A 2 59.27 26.88 7.30
CA ALA A 2 58.20 26.25 6.51
C ALA A 2 57.31 27.38 5.94
N HIS A 3 57.04 27.32 4.64
CA HIS A 3 56.22 28.31 3.94
C HIS A 3 54.75 28.12 4.35
N PRO A 4 54.08 29.12 4.98
CA PRO A 4 52.72 28.99 5.49
C PRO A 4 51.64 28.70 4.43
N ASP A 5 51.97 28.88 3.15
CA ASP A 5 51.05 28.70 2.03
C ASP A 5 50.97 27.24 1.55
N GLU A 6 52.04 26.44 1.71
CA GLU A 6 52.07 25.03 1.28
C GLU A 6 51.17 24.15 2.18
N ASP A 7 51.15 24.41 3.49
CA ASP A 7 50.27 23.70 4.44
C ASP A 7 48.79 24.04 4.24
N ARG A 8 48.50 25.23 3.71
CA ARG A 8 47.14 25.69 3.44
C ARG A 8 46.59 25.07 2.16
N ASP A 9 47.39 24.99 1.10
CA ASP A 9 47.03 24.31 -0.15
C ASP A 9 46.85 22.80 0.06
N TYR A 10 47.65 22.18 0.94
CA TYR A 10 47.49 20.77 1.30
C TYR A 10 46.17 20.51 2.04
N TRP A 11 45.80 21.39 2.97
CA TRP A 11 44.53 21.29 3.70
C TRP A 11 43.30 21.46 2.79
N TYR A 12 43.36 22.38 1.82
CA TYR A 12 42.27 22.53 0.83
C TYR A 12 42.18 21.35 -0.14
N ALA A 13 43.31 20.76 -0.54
CA ALA A 13 43.34 19.57 -1.38
C ALA A 13 42.80 18.33 -0.65
N GLU A 14 43.13 18.18 0.63
CA GLU A 14 42.62 17.10 1.48
C GLU A 14 41.10 17.25 1.71
N GLN A 15 40.62 18.48 1.92
CA GLN A 15 39.19 18.75 2.08
C GLN A 15 38.41 18.54 0.78
N ALA A 16 38.94 18.95 -0.37
CA ALA A 16 38.32 18.69 -1.66
C ALA A 16 38.22 17.18 -1.98
N ALA A 17 39.27 16.40 -1.68
CA ALA A 17 39.26 14.95 -1.84
C ALA A 17 38.27 14.26 -0.88
N TYR A 18 38.13 14.78 0.34
CA TYR A 18 37.14 14.30 1.30
C TYR A 18 35.71 14.60 0.83
N ASP A 19 35.44 15.83 0.37
CA ASP A 19 34.13 16.23 -0.13
C ASP A 19 33.73 15.43 -1.37
N GLU A 20 34.65 15.18 -2.31
CA GLU A 20 34.43 14.34 -3.50
C GLU A 20 34.14 12.88 -3.11
N MET A 21 34.86 12.32 -2.13
CA MET A 21 34.60 10.97 -1.61
C MET A 21 33.23 10.87 -0.93
N VAL A 22 32.83 11.90 -0.18
CA VAL A 22 31.51 11.96 0.47
C VAL A 22 30.41 12.08 -0.57
N GLU A 23 30.61 12.87 -1.62
CA GLU A 23 29.65 13.02 -2.72
C GLU A 23 29.48 11.70 -3.48
N GLU A 24 30.56 10.98 -3.78
CA GLU A 24 30.52 9.65 -4.41
C GLU A 24 29.82 8.60 -3.51
N ILE A 25 30.06 8.64 -2.19
CA ILE A 25 29.35 7.78 -1.22
C ILE A 25 27.86 8.12 -1.16
N ILE A 26 27.50 9.41 -1.14
CA ILE A 26 26.11 9.86 -1.12
C ILE A 26 25.40 9.50 -2.42
N GLU A 27 26.05 9.69 -3.57
CA GLU A 27 25.50 9.28 -4.87
C GLU A 27 25.32 7.77 -4.95
N GLY A 28 26.31 7.00 -4.48
CA GLY A 28 26.24 5.54 -4.42
C GLY A 28 25.19 5.01 -3.45
N ALA A 29 24.94 5.71 -2.34
CA ALA A 29 23.94 5.36 -1.32
C ALA A 29 22.58 6.04 -1.53
N ARG A 30 22.43 6.88 -2.57
CA ARG A 30 21.27 7.75 -2.75
C ARG A 30 19.95 6.98 -2.78
N ASP A 31 19.92 5.91 -3.56
CA ASP A 31 18.70 5.10 -3.73
C ASP A 31 18.35 4.31 -2.46
N GLU A 32 19.36 3.89 -1.70
CA GLU A 32 19.20 3.23 -0.39
C GLU A 32 18.66 4.21 0.66
N ILE A 33 19.25 5.41 0.74
CA ILE A 33 18.77 6.48 1.64
C ILE A 33 17.33 6.89 1.32
N ILE A 34 16.97 6.98 0.03
CA ILE A 34 15.60 7.27 -0.39
C ILE A 34 14.65 6.14 0.01
N ALA A 35 15.06 4.88 -0.15
CA ALA A 35 14.26 3.73 0.23
C ALA A 35 14.02 3.67 1.75
N ASP A 36 15.07 3.86 2.55
CA ASP A 36 14.99 3.89 4.02
C ASP A 36 14.07 5.03 4.50
N PHE A 37 14.19 6.21 3.89
CA PHE A 37 13.33 7.35 4.20
C PHE A 37 11.85 7.09 3.87
N GLN A 38 11.58 6.43 2.75
CA GLN A 38 10.22 6.03 2.37
C GLN A 38 9.63 5.01 3.36
N ASP A 39 10.42 4.01 3.77
CA ASP A 39 9.97 2.97 4.69
C ASP A 39 9.77 3.52 6.12
N GLU A 40 10.61 4.45 6.57
CA GLU A 40 10.41 5.15 7.85
C GLU A 40 9.13 6.00 7.86
N ARG A 41 8.84 6.69 6.75
CA ARG A 41 7.60 7.49 6.62
C ARG A 41 6.36 6.61 6.57
N LEU A 42 6.40 5.54 5.78
CA LEU A 42 5.31 4.58 5.70
C LEU A 42 5.04 3.97 7.09
N SER A 43 6.08 3.56 7.80
CA SER A 43 5.98 3.07 9.19
C SER A 43 5.39 4.10 10.14
N SER A 44 5.82 5.37 10.02
CA SER A 44 5.32 6.47 10.84
C SER A 44 3.83 6.74 10.60
N TYR A 45 3.37 6.64 9.35
CA TYR A 45 1.95 6.77 9.00
C TYR A 45 1.10 5.72 9.74
N TYR A 46 1.50 4.45 9.70
CA TYR A 46 0.77 3.38 10.40
C TYR A 46 0.80 3.53 11.92
N ARG A 47 1.93 3.99 12.49
CA ARG A 47 2.04 4.26 13.94
C ARG A 47 1.12 5.39 14.39
N ALA A 48 0.96 6.43 13.56
CA ALA A 48 0.01 7.52 13.81
C ALA A 48 -1.45 7.08 13.66
N ASN A 49 -1.72 6.12 12.76
CA ASN A 49 -3.06 5.67 12.40
C ASN A 49 -3.37 4.23 12.86
N LYS A 50 -3.20 3.94 14.16
CA LYS A 50 -3.34 2.57 14.72
C LYS A 50 -4.68 1.87 14.46
N LYS A 51 -5.75 2.63 14.14
CA LYS A 51 -7.10 2.09 13.87
C LYS A 51 -7.47 2.13 12.39
N LEU A 52 -6.50 2.33 11.50
CA LEU A 52 -6.73 2.49 10.06
C LEU A 52 -7.52 1.33 9.46
N ALA A 53 -7.22 0.08 9.86
CA ALA A 53 -7.93 -1.10 9.37
C ALA A 53 -9.26 -1.40 10.06
N ALA A 54 -9.56 -0.75 11.19
CA ALA A 54 -10.72 -1.09 12.02
C ALA A 54 -12.07 -1.04 11.25
N PRO A 55 -12.34 -0.02 10.39
CA PRO A 55 -13.59 0.01 9.62
C PRO A 55 -13.73 -1.16 8.65
N ALA A 56 -12.64 -1.60 8.00
CA ALA A 56 -12.67 -2.75 7.11
C ALA A 56 -12.94 -4.05 7.89
N LEU A 57 -12.26 -4.24 9.02
CA LEU A 57 -12.47 -5.41 9.88
C LEU A 57 -13.91 -5.48 10.42
N GLU A 58 -14.47 -4.35 10.85
CA GLU A 58 -15.87 -4.29 11.31
C GLU A 58 -16.86 -4.66 10.19
N TYR A 59 -16.63 -4.18 8.98
CA TYR A 59 -17.49 -4.50 7.83
C TYR A 59 -17.34 -5.95 7.37
N LEU A 60 -16.15 -6.51 7.47
CA LEU A 60 -15.92 -7.93 7.20
C LEU A 60 -16.68 -8.82 8.19
N GLU A 61 -16.64 -8.51 9.49
CA GLU A 61 -17.41 -9.26 10.49
C GLU A 61 -18.92 -9.12 10.28
N LYS A 62 -19.41 -7.94 9.87
CA LYS A 62 -20.80 -7.75 9.46
C LYS A 62 -21.18 -8.61 8.25
N ALA A 63 -20.30 -8.69 7.25
CA ALA A 63 -20.53 -9.53 6.07
C ALA A 63 -20.69 -11.00 6.46
N LYS A 64 -19.78 -11.53 7.27
CA LYS A 64 -19.85 -12.91 7.80
C LYS A 64 -21.14 -13.18 8.56
N ALA A 65 -21.56 -12.24 9.42
CA ALA A 65 -22.76 -12.40 10.23
C ALA A 65 -24.04 -12.44 9.39
N ILE A 66 -24.13 -11.62 8.33
CA ILE A 66 -25.36 -11.49 7.53
C ILE A 66 -25.45 -12.51 6.39
N LEU A 67 -24.36 -13.18 6.01
CA LEU A 67 -24.32 -14.14 4.90
C LEU A 67 -25.41 -15.22 4.93
N LYS A 68 -25.77 -15.69 6.14
CA LYS A 68 -26.83 -16.70 6.32
C LYS A 68 -28.24 -16.16 6.02
N VAL A 69 -28.40 -14.84 6.08
CA VAL A 69 -29.68 -14.13 5.95
C VAL A 69 -29.82 -13.50 4.57
N ASP A 70 -28.79 -12.79 4.09
CA ASP A 70 -28.82 -12.06 2.83
C ASP A 70 -27.43 -12.05 2.16
N SER A 71 -27.31 -12.76 1.03
CA SER A 71 -26.07 -12.83 0.26
C SER A 71 -25.70 -11.51 -0.43
N THR A 72 -26.69 -10.69 -0.81
CA THR A 72 -26.45 -9.40 -1.46
C THR A 72 -25.89 -8.40 -0.46
N ALA A 73 -26.51 -8.29 0.72
CA ALA A 73 -26.00 -7.43 1.79
C ALA A 73 -24.61 -7.89 2.27
N SER A 74 -24.42 -9.20 2.44
CA SER A 74 -23.12 -9.80 2.79
C SER A 74 -22.04 -9.44 1.78
N PHE A 75 -22.33 -9.63 0.49
CA PHE A 75 -21.41 -9.29 -0.59
C PHE A 75 -21.04 -7.81 -0.56
N VAL A 76 -22.02 -6.91 -0.42
CA VAL A 76 -21.78 -5.46 -0.39
C VAL A 76 -20.89 -5.07 0.79
N PHE A 77 -21.11 -5.62 1.98
CA PHE A 77 -20.25 -5.35 3.14
C PHE A 77 -18.83 -5.89 2.95
N ALA A 78 -18.68 -7.12 2.47
CA ALA A 78 -17.37 -7.72 2.23
C ALA A 78 -16.58 -6.94 1.17
N PHE A 79 -17.21 -6.61 0.04
CA PHE A 79 -16.58 -5.85 -1.02
C PHE A 79 -16.23 -4.42 -0.57
N ALA A 80 -17.09 -3.78 0.24
CA ALA A 80 -16.79 -2.46 0.81
C ALA A 80 -15.59 -2.51 1.77
N ALA A 81 -15.48 -3.55 2.59
CA ALA A 81 -14.32 -3.77 3.45
C ALA A 81 -13.04 -3.90 2.62
N THR A 82 -13.06 -4.71 1.55
CA THR A 82 -11.92 -4.85 0.63
C THR A 82 -11.57 -3.54 -0.05
N GLU A 83 -12.56 -2.79 -0.57
CA GLU A 83 -12.34 -1.50 -1.22
C GLU A 83 -11.73 -0.47 -0.26
N TYR A 84 -12.26 -0.41 0.96
CA TYR A 84 -11.72 0.43 2.00
C TYR A 84 -10.28 0.04 2.33
N PHE A 85 -10.03 -1.26 2.53
CA PHE A 85 -8.70 -1.76 2.90
C PHE A 85 -7.64 -1.40 1.84
N ILE A 86 -7.92 -1.71 0.58
CA ILE A 86 -7.04 -1.39 -0.55
C ILE A 86 -6.75 0.12 -0.60
N LYS A 87 -7.78 0.96 -0.48
CA LYS A 87 -7.63 2.41 -0.66
C LYS A 87 -7.02 3.11 0.56
N LYS A 88 -7.53 2.81 1.75
CA LYS A 88 -7.23 3.53 2.99
C LYS A 88 -6.09 2.88 3.77
N VAL A 89 -5.97 1.56 3.72
CA VAL A 89 -4.96 0.83 4.50
C VAL A 89 -3.71 0.52 3.69
N LEU A 90 -3.81 0.32 2.37
CA LEU A 90 -2.64 0.04 1.55
C LEU A 90 -2.17 1.25 0.74
N LEU A 91 -3.06 1.86 -0.05
CA LEU A 91 -2.67 2.90 -1.01
C LEU A 91 -2.36 4.25 -0.36
N GLU A 92 -3.23 4.75 0.52
CA GLU A 92 -3.05 6.07 1.12
C GLU A 92 -1.74 6.20 1.93
N PRO A 93 -1.36 5.23 2.80
CA PRO A 93 -0.07 5.27 3.48
C PRO A 93 1.11 5.27 2.51
N VAL A 94 1.01 4.47 1.46
CA VAL A 94 2.00 4.39 0.39
C VAL A 94 2.18 5.76 -0.26
N VAL A 95 1.09 6.40 -0.70
CA VAL A 95 1.15 7.71 -1.36
C VAL A 95 1.75 8.77 -0.43
N ALA A 96 1.34 8.79 0.84
CA ALA A 96 1.90 9.69 1.86
C ALA A 96 3.40 9.44 2.09
N GLY A 97 3.85 8.20 2.05
CA GLY A 97 5.27 7.83 2.17
C GLY A 97 6.13 8.29 0.99
N PHE A 98 5.56 8.29 -0.23
CA PHE A 98 6.27 8.68 -1.46
C PHE A 98 6.34 10.19 -1.71
N ILE A 99 5.50 11.00 -1.05
CA ILE A 99 5.47 12.44 -1.27
C ILE A 99 6.37 13.14 -0.25
N HIS A 100 7.46 13.75 -0.73
CA HIS A 100 8.45 14.42 0.13
C HIS A 100 7.90 15.65 0.88
N ASP A 101 6.84 16.28 0.37
CA ASP A 101 6.25 17.51 0.90
C ASP A 101 4.80 17.29 1.41
N GLU A 102 4.57 17.51 2.70
CA GLU A 102 3.25 17.33 3.34
C GLU A 102 2.14 18.17 2.69
N SER A 103 2.45 19.36 2.15
CA SER A 103 1.48 20.21 1.48
C SER A 103 1.05 19.67 0.10
N VAL A 104 1.89 18.85 -0.51
CA VAL A 104 1.64 18.18 -1.79
C VAL A 104 0.84 16.90 -1.57
N ASP A 105 0.98 16.23 -0.42
CA ASP A 105 0.24 15.02 -0.06
C ASP A 105 -1.28 15.26 -0.01
N GLU A 106 -1.71 16.35 0.65
CA GLU A 106 -3.12 16.74 0.74
C GLU A 106 -3.79 16.96 -0.63
N ILE A 107 -3.00 17.29 -1.66
CA ILE A 107 -3.48 17.56 -3.02
C ILE A 107 -3.39 16.30 -3.89
N ILE A 108 -2.27 15.57 -3.85
CA ILE A 108 -2.01 14.43 -4.75
C ILE A 108 -2.70 13.16 -4.29
N ALA A 109 -2.77 12.88 -2.98
CA ALA A 109 -3.40 11.65 -2.48
C ALA A 109 -4.87 11.53 -2.95
N PRO A 110 -5.73 12.56 -2.85
CA PRO A 110 -7.09 12.48 -3.39
C PRO A 110 -7.14 12.24 -4.91
N ILE A 111 -6.22 12.83 -5.68
CA ILE A 111 -6.16 12.69 -7.15
C ILE A 111 -5.77 11.26 -7.54
N VAL A 112 -4.76 10.69 -6.86
CA VAL A 112 -4.34 9.30 -7.08
C VAL A 112 -5.46 8.33 -6.70
N MET A 113 -6.15 8.58 -5.59
CA MET A 113 -7.27 7.75 -5.13
C MET A 113 -8.49 7.78 -6.08
N GLN A 114 -8.67 8.85 -6.86
CA GLN A 114 -9.77 8.98 -7.84
C GLN A 114 -9.42 8.38 -9.22
N ASN A 115 -8.16 8.07 -9.49
CA ASN A 115 -7.72 7.60 -10.80
C ASN A 115 -8.08 6.13 -11.04
N LYS A 116 -8.83 5.79 -12.09
CA LYS A 116 -9.23 4.40 -12.43
C LYS A 116 -8.07 3.40 -12.56
N ASN A 117 -6.85 3.87 -12.81
CA ASN A 117 -5.63 3.06 -12.92
C ASN A 117 -4.85 2.90 -11.61
N PHE A 118 -5.37 3.40 -10.47
CA PHE A 118 -4.68 3.37 -9.16
C PHE A 118 -4.27 1.96 -8.72
N LEU A 119 -5.03 0.93 -9.12
CA LEU A 119 -4.71 -0.46 -8.77
C LEU A 119 -3.39 -0.92 -9.39
N ASN A 120 -3.06 -0.46 -10.61
CA ASN A 120 -1.79 -0.82 -11.23
C ASN A 120 -0.61 -0.15 -10.48
N LEU A 121 -0.81 1.05 -9.94
CA LEU A 121 0.20 1.71 -9.10
C LEU A 121 0.36 0.96 -7.77
N LEU A 122 -0.74 0.64 -7.10
CA LEU A 122 -0.73 -0.13 -5.87
C LEU A 122 -0.03 -1.49 -6.06
N PHE A 123 -0.30 -2.21 -7.15
CA PHE A 123 0.29 -3.52 -7.41
C PHE A 123 1.80 -3.43 -7.59
N LYS A 124 2.28 -2.47 -8.38
CA LYS A 124 3.72 -2.24 -8.53
C LYS A 124 4.41 -1.88 -7.21
N ILE A 125 3.72 -1.17 -6.34
CA ILE A 125 4.27 -0.80 -5.04
C ILE A 125 4.29 -2.01 -4.11
N LEU A 126 3.20 -2.80 -4.08
CA LEU A 126 3.13 -4.04 -3.31
C LEU A 126 4.14 -5.08 -3.79
N GLU A 127 4.47 -5.13 -5.08
CA GLU A 127 5.56 -5.95 -5.64
C GLU A 127 6.92 -5.61 -5.02
N LYS A 128 7.22 -4.31 -4.78
CA LYS A 128 8.44 -3.88 -4.05
C LYS A 128 8.50 -4.50 -2.65
N TYR A 129 7.34 -4.69 -2.03
CA TYR A 129 7.20 -5.27 -0.70
C TYR A 129 6.86 -6.78 -0.74
N GLY A 130 7.11 -7.47 -1.86
CA GLY A 130 6.96 -8.94 -1.94
C GLY A 130 5.54 -9.48 -2.15
N VAL A 131 4.56 -8.62 -2.41
CA VAL A 131 3.15 -9.01 -2.63
C VAL A 131 2.78 -8.86 -4.11
N ASN A 132 2.61 -9.97 -4.83
CA ASN A 132 2.25 -9.96 -6.26
C ASN A 132 0.78 -10.32 -6.51
N LEU A 133 -0.06 -9.28 -6.59
CA LEU A 133 -1.50 -9.42 -6.82
C LEU A 133 -1.90 -9.75 -8.28
N SER A 134 -0.94 -9.69 -9.21
CA SER A 134 -1.20 -9.87 -10.64
C SER A 134 -0.96 -11.29 -11.12
N GLU A 135 -0.14 -12.07 -10.40
CA GLU A 135 0.30 -13.41 -10.79
C GLU A 135 -0.23 -14.50 -9.84
N GLU A 136 -0.47 -14.17 -8.57
CA GLU A 136 -0.97 -15.14 -7.59
C GLU A 136 -2.46 -15.47 -7.85
N GLU A 137 -2.74 -16.76 -8.01
CA GLU A 137 -4.12 -17.26 -8.10
C GLU A 137 -4.81 -17.15 -6.75
N PHE A 138 -6.05 -16.65 -6.77
CA PHE A 138 -6.87 -16.48 -5.59
C PHE A 138 -7.70 -17.74 -5.33
N GLY A 139 -7.32 -18.50 -4.31
CA GLY A 139 -7.97 -19.76 -3.94
C GLY A 139 -8.03 -20.74 -5.13
N ASP A 140 -9.10 -21.54 -5.19
CA ASP A 140 -9.31 -22.52 -6.27
C ASP A 140 -10.09 -21.92 -7.47
N THR A 141 -10.04 -20.60 -7.64
CA THR A 141 -10.88 -19.90 -8.63
C THR A 141 -10.29 -19.88 -10.05
N GLY A 142 -9.02 -20.25 -10.21
CA GLY A 142 -8.23 -20.12 -11.44
C GLY A 142 -8.08 -18.68 -11.92
N ARG A 143 -8.35 -17.70 -11.05
CA ARG A 143 -8.28 -16.26 -11.35
C ARG A 143 -7.27 -15.62 -10.42
N THR A 144 -6.56 -14.62 -10.93
CA THR A 144 -5.66 -13.82 -10.10
C THR A 144 -6.44 -12.89 -9.18
N LEU A 145 -5.82 -12.41 -8.09
CA LEU A 145 -6.45 -11.44 -7.18
C LEU A 145 -6.98 -10.20 -7.93
N LYS A 146 -6.23 -9.71 -8.92
CA LYS A 146 -6.66 -8.63 -9.82
C LYS A 146 -7.96 -8.96 -10.56
N GLN A 147 -8.01 -10.14 -11.18
CA GLN A 147 -9.16 -10.58 -11.96
C GLN A 147 -10.39 -10.74 -11.07
N GLU A 148 -10.20 -11.30 -9.87
CA GLU A 148 -11.30 -11.50 -8.93
C GLU A 148 -11.84 -10.18 -8.39
N TRP A 149 -10.96 -9.24 -8.03
CA TRP A 149 -11.35 -7.89 -7.65
C TRP A 149 -12.18 -7.19 -8.74
N GLU A 150 -11.72 -7.20 -10.01
CA GLU A 150 -12.45 -6.56 -11.11
C GLU A 150 -13.80 -7.23 -11.39
N ARG A 151 -13.88 -8.55 -11.21
CA ARG A 151 -15.15 -9.28 -11.31
C ARG A 151 -16.12 -8.88 -10.20
N GLN A 152 -15.68 -8.87 -8.95
CA GLN A 152 -16.52 -8.51 -7.82
C GLN A 152 -16.96 -7.04 -7.90
N LYS A 153 -16.11 -6.14 -8.40
CA LYS A 153 -16.50 -4.74 -8.69
C LYS A 153 -17.68 -4.65 -9.67
N LYS A 154 -17.70 -5.48 -10.72
CA LYS A 154 -18.83 -5.54 -11.67
C LYS A 154 -20.10 -6.05 -10.98
N ILE A 155 -19.98 -7.08 -10.14
CA ILE A 155 -21.11 -7.62 -9.35
C ILE A 155 -21.65 -6.55 -8.40
N ARG A 156 -20.77 -5.83 -7.68
CA ARG A 156 -21.15 -4.70 -6.82
C ARG A 156 -21.94 -3.66 -7.60
N ASN A 157 -21.42 -3.23 -8.75
CA ASN A 157 -22.08 -2.21 -9.56
C ASN A 157 -23.48 -2.67 -10.01
N SER A 158 -23.61 -3.94 -10.40
CA SER A 158 -24.88 -4.56 -10.76
C SER A 158 -25.86 -4.60 -9.58
N ALA A 159 -25.40 -5.03 -8.41
CA ALA A 159 -26.21 -5.12 -7.21
C ALA A 159 -26.68 -3.75 -6.70
N VAL A 160 -25.78 -2.76 -6.65
CA VAL A 160 -26.07 -1.43 -6.10
C VAL A 160 -26.85 -0.56 -7.08
N HIS A 161 -26.53 -0.59 -8.37
CA HIS A 161 -27.15 0.31 -9.36
C HIS A 161 -28.34 -0.30 -10.10
N SER A 162 -28.40 -1.63 -10.19
CA SER A 162 -29.47 -2.34 -10.92
C SER A 162 -30.28 -3.28 -10.03
N CYS A 163 -30.04 -3.29 -8.72
CA CYS A 163 -30.74 -4.14 -7.74
C CYS A 163 -30.69 -5.64 -8.07
N ASN A 164 -29.66 -6.08 -8.79
CA ASN A 164 -29.50 -7.49 -9.12
C ASN A 164 -29.03 -8.28 -7.90
N PRO A 165 -29.65 -9.42 -7.58
CA PRO A 165 -29.26 -10.22 -6.43
C PRO A 165 -27.87 -10.84 -6.65
N VAL A 166 -27.11 -10.96 -5.57
CA VAL A 166 -25.80 -11.64 -5.59
C VAL A 166 -25.95 -13.06 -5.07
N SER A 167 -25.28 -14.01 -5.73
CA SER A 167 -25.28 -15.41 -5.32
C SER A 167 -24.59 -15.60 -3.96
N LYS A 168 -24.92 -16.69 -3.25
CA LYS A 168 -24.20 -17.04 -2.01
C LYS A 168 -22.72 -17.29 -2.27
N ASP A 169 -22.38 -17.98 -3.36
CA ASP A 169 -21.00 -18.29 -3.73
C ASP A 169 -20.18 -17.02 -3.98
N ASP A 170 -20.77 -16.03 -4.66
CA ASP A 170 -20.11 -14.73 -4.85
C ASP A 170 -19.93 -13.97 -3.53
N ALA A 171 -20.89 -14.07 -2.62
CA ALA A 171 -20.78 -13.47 -1.29
C ALA A 171 -19.68 -14.15 -0.45
N TYR A 172 -19.54 -15.48 -0.54
CA TYR A 172 -18.43 -16.22 0.07
C TYR A 172 -17.09 -15.79 -0.50
N LEU A 173 -16.95 -15.76 -1.83
CA LEU A 173 -15.71 -15.30 -2.49
C LEU A 173 -15.35 -13.86 -2.14
N ALA A 174 -16.33 -12.99 -1.93
CA ALA A 174 -16.07 -11.62 -1.47
C ALA A 174 -15.55 -11.56 -0.04
N ILE A 175 -16.06 -12.42 0.85
CA ILE A 175 -15.55 -12.55 2.22
C ILE A 175 -14.12 -13.08 2.20
N GLU A 176 -13.85 -14.17 1.48
CA GLU A 176 -12.51 -14.76 1.37
C GLU A 176 -11.51 -13.74 0.81
N LEU A 177 -11.91 -12.95 -0.20
CA LEU A 177 -11.04 -11.92 -0.76
C LEU A 177 -10.74 -10.84 0.28
N SER A 178 -11.75 -10.42 1.03
CA SER A 178 -11.60 -9.43 2.10
C SER A 178 -10.70 -9.94 3.23
N GLU A 179 -10.85 -11.20 3.61
CA GLU A 179 -9.98 -11.88 4.58
C GLU A 179 -8.54 -11.93 4.08
N TYR A 180 -8.32 -12.32 2.82
CA TYR A 180 -6.98 -12.36 2.24
C TYR A 180 -6.27 -11.00 2.33
N PHE A 181 -6.95 -9.91 1.97
CA PHE A 181 -6.37 -8.56 2.08
C PHE A 181 -6.12 -8.15 3.54
N THR A 182 -7.12 -8.33 4.42
CA THR A 182 -7.04 -7.88 5.81
C THR A 182 -6.11 -8.71 6.69
N THR A 183 -5.78 -9.94 6.27
CA THR A 183 -4.92 -10.85 7.02
C THR A 183 -3.59 -11.09 6.31
N ALA A 184 -3.57 -11.80 5.18
CA ALA A 184 -2.35 -12.22 4.50
C ALA A 184 -1.54 -11.02 4.00
N VAL A 185 -2.18 -10.12 3.23
CA VAL A 185 -1.49 -8.93 2.69
C VAL A 185 -1.05 -7.99 3.82
N PHE A 186 -1.93 -7.73 4.79
CA PHE A 186 -1.59 -6.83 5.89
C PHE A 186 -0.45 -7.37 6.76
N SER A 187 -0.49 -8.65 7.11
CA SER A 187 0.54 -9.27 7.96
C SER A 187 1.88 -9.28 7.26
N HIS A 188 1.91 -9.56 5.95
CA HIS A 188 3.12 -9.47 5.16
C HIS A 188 3.70 -8.06 5.17
N LEU A 189 2.85 -7.05 4.85
CA LEU A 189 3.27 -5.66 4.85
C LEU A 189 3.78 -5.19 6.21
N ALA A 190 3.07 -5.54 7.29
CA ALA A 190 3.47 -5.18 8.65
C ALA A 190 4.80 -5.84 9.06
N SER A 191 5.03 -7.08 8.63
CA SER A 191 6.31 -7.76 8.84
C SER A 191 7.45 -7.06 8.11
N VAL A 192 7.25 -6.67 6.85
CA VAL A 192 8.30 -6.00 6.06
C VAL A 192 8.63 -4.63 6.64
N LEU A 193 7.62 -3.91 7.15
CA LEU A 193 7.77 -2.56 7.70
C LEU A 193 8.08 -2.51 9.21
N ASN A 194 8.25 -3.68 9.87
CA ASN A 194 8.42 -3.76 11.33
C ASN A 194 7.35 -2.99 12.12
N ILE A 195 6.10 -3.06 11.67
CA ILE A 195 4.95 -2.45 12.34
C ILE A 195 4.32 -3.51 13.24
N SER A 196 4.17 -3.21 14.54
CA SER A 196 3.44 -4.08 15.45
C SER A 196 1.95 -4.07 15.09
N THR A 197 1.43 -5.23 14.69
CA THR A 197 0.00 -5.49 14.44
C THR A 197 -0.79 -5.77 15.70
#